data_AF-A0A2V8C3K3-F1
#
_entry.id   AF-A0A2V8C3K3-F1
#
_cell.length_a   1.000
_cell.length_b   1.000
_cell.length_c   1.000
_cell.angle_alpha   90.00
_cell.angle_beta   90.00
_cell.angle_gamma   90.00
#
_symmetry.space_group_name_H-M   'P 1'
#
loop_
_entity.id
_entity.type
_entity.pdbx_description
1 polymer ?
#
loop_
_entity_poly.entity_id
_entity_poly.type
_entity_poly.pdbx_seq_one_letter_code
_entity_poly.pdbx_strand_id
1 'polypeptide(L)'
;MGVHRCRQRAGPAQGAAGVRGSASYAEELQVGNWLLRAGCWLGAGGWSSVAGGRLHGISNQQPATTRITVRLKLKIWRQAGPGTAGRLVDYAADRVSPDMSFLEMLDVVNEGLVKQGQDAIAFDSDCREGICGMCSLVVNGIPHGPDRGTTVCQLHMRRFRDGDTIVIEPWRARAFPVVKDLVVDRSALDRIITAGGYVSVNCGGAPDGNAIPIAKEVSETAMDSAACIGCGACVAACKNASAHLFMSAKISHLSLLPQGQIERYRRVVAMIEQADAEGFGSCSNEGECEAVCPKEIPISNIARMTREYFRALWVGGG
;
A
#
# COMPACT_ATOMS: atom_id res chain seq x y z
N MET A 1 -50.39 -8.74 -16.39
CA MET A 1 -50.36 -8.81 -17.87
C MET A 1 -48.92 -8.74 -18.32
N GLY A 2 -48.34 -9.90 -18.63
CA GLY A 2 -46.96 -10.00 -19.08
C GLY A 2 -46.85 -9.76 -20.59
N VAL A 3 -45.74 -9.18 -21.02
CA VAL A 3 -45.23 -9.36 -22.38
C VAL A 3 -43.72 -9.56 -22.28
N HIS A 4 -43.33 -10.84 -22.21
CA HIS A 4 -41.98 -11.29 -22.53
C HIS A 4 -41.72 -11.05 -24.02
N ARG A 5 -40.58 -10.43 -24.36
CA ARG A 5 -39.96 -10.60 -25.69
C ARG A 5 -38.58 -11.23 -25.52
N CYS A 6 -38.54 -12.53 -25.78
CA CYS A 6 -37.37 -13.31 -26.07
C CYS A 6 -37.25 -13.43 -27.60
N ARG A 7 -36.10 -13.07 -28.17
CA ARG A 7 -35.55 -13.49 -29.47
C ARG A 7 -34.20 -12.78 -29.64
N GLN A 8 -33.12 -13.34 -30.15
CA GLN A 8 -32.64 -14.69 -30.39
C GLN A 8 -31.18 -14.48 -30.85
N ARG A 9 -30.29 -15.42 -30.51
CA ARG A 9 -28.86 -15.45 -30.86
C ARG A 9 -28.62 -15.46 -32.38
N ALA A 10 -27.53 -14.83 -32.82
CA ALA A 10 -26.75 -15.25 -33.98
C ALA A 10 -25.29 -14.74 -33.87
N GLY A 11 -24.35 -15.66 -33.62
CA GLY A 11 -23.01 -15.65 -34.22
C GLY A 11 -22.90 -16.89 -35.12
N PRO A 12 -21.76 -17.23 -35.74
CA PRO A 12 -20.43 -16.61 -35.68
C PRO A 12 -19.86 -16.22 -37.07
N ALA A 13 -18.79 -15.44 -37.10
CA ALA A 13 -17.87 -15.41 -38.25
C ALA A 13 -16.43 -15.29 -37.76
N GLN A 14 -15.63 -16.27 -38.18
CA GLN A 14 -14.24 -16.50 -37.87
C GLN A 14 -13.34 -15.65 -38.76
N GLY A 15 -12.20 -15.22 -38.24
CA GLY A 15 -11.12 -14.59 -39.00
C GLY A 15 -9.85 -14.53 -38.15
N ALA A 16 -8.95 -15.49 -38.38
CA ALA A 16 -7.71 -15.72 -37.64
C ALA A 16 -6.54 -14.86 -38.15
N ALA A 17 -5.76 -14.32 -37.22
CA ALA A 17 -4.33 -13.99 -37.30
C ALA A 17 -3.98 -13.27 -35.98
N GLY A 18 -2.92 -13.54 -35.23
CA GLY A 18 -1.76 -14.42 -35.33
C GLY A 18 -0.90 -14.06 -34.12
N VAL A 19 -0.48 -15.07 -33.37
CA VAL A 19 0.32 -14.98 -32.14
C VAL A 19 1.70 -14.39 -32.45
N ARG A 20 2.21 -13.49 -31.60
CA ARG A 20 3.64 -13.34 -31.35
C ARG A 20 3.89 -12.65 -30.01
N GLY A 21 4.39 -13.44 -29.04
CA GLY A 21 5.00 -12.94 -27.82
C GLY A 21 6.43 -12.45 -28.09
N SER A 22 6.92 -11.55 -27.26
CA SER A 22 8.31 -11.11 -27.24
C SER A 22 8.87 -11.32 -25.85
N ALA A 23 9.72 -12.33 -25.74
CA ALA A 23 10.63 -12.55 -24.64
C ALA A 23 11.93 -11.75 -24.85
N SER A 24 12.63 -11.55 -23.73
CA SER A 24 14.07 -11.27 -23.56
C SER A 24 14.67 -9.99 -24.17
N TYR A 25 15.13 -9.11 -23.28
CA TYR A 25 16.34 -8.32 -23.50
C TYR A 25 17.32 -8.59 -22.36
N ALA A 26 18.31 -9.43 -22.66
CA ALA A 26 19.55 -9.64 -21.92
C ALA A 26 20.67 -9.82 -22.97
N GLU A 27 21.87 -9.30 -22.66
CA GLU A 27 23.13 -9.28 -23.47
C GLU A 27 23.10 -8.30 -24.66
N GLU A 28 24.14 -7.50 -25.00
CA GLU A 28 25.62 -7.50 -24.86
C GLU A 28 26.07 -6.01 -24.73
N LEU A 29 27.05 -5.54 -23.95
CA LEU A 29 28.49 -5.80 -23.77
C LEU A 29 29.39 -5.74 -25.03
N GLN A 30 30.21 -4.68 -25.05
CA GLN A 30 31.54 -4.50 -25.68
C GLN A 30 31.66 -4.24 -27.20
N VAL A 31 32.07 -3.02 -27.55
CA VAL A 31 33.28 -2.61 -28.34
C VAL A 31 33.45 -1.10 -28.06
N GLY A 32 34.57 -0.46 -27.74
CA GLY A 32 36.00 -0.73 -27.85
C GLY A 32 36.69 0.56 -28.32
N ASN A 33 37.73 0.98 -27.58
CA ASN A 33 38.90 1.69 -28.10
C ASN A 33 38.76 3.15 -28.60
N TRP A 34 39.06 4.12 -27.73
CA TRP A 34 39.59 5.43 -28.12
C TRP A 34 40.97 5.66 -27.50
N LEU A 35 41.86 6.16 -28.36
CA LEU A 35 43.31 6.08 -28.30
C LEU A 35 43.99 6.95 -27.25
N LEU A 36 45.01 6.33 -26.63
CA LEU A 36 46.32 6.86 -26.26
C LEU A 36 46.77 8.10 -27.07
N ARG A 37 47.12 9.19 -26.37
CA ARG A 37 48.19 10.14 -26.75
C ARG A 37 48.44 11.18 -25.64
N ALA A 38 49.48 10.96 -24.83
CA ALA A 38 50.39 12.00 -24.31
C ALA A 38 51.48 11.30 -23.49
N GLY A 39 52.73 11.40 -23.97
CA GLY A 39 53.87 10.65 -23.45
C GLY A 39 54.65 11.34 -22.31
N CYS A 40 55.47 10.50 -21.68
CA CYS A 40 56.79 10.73 -21.06
C CYS A 40 57.11 12.11 -20.50
N TRP A 41 57.48 12.17 -19.22
CA TRP A 41 58.75 12.79 -18.79
C TRP A 41 59.30 12.06 -17.53
N LEU A 42 60.63 11.98 -17.50
CA LEU A 42 61.48 11.16 -16.64
C LEU A 42 61.54 11.62 -15.18
N GLY A 43 61.77 10.67 -14.27
CA GLY A 43 62.15 10.94 -12.88
C GLY A 43 62.66 9.68 -12.18
N ALA A 44 63.98 9.49 -12.25
CA ALA A 44 64.71 8.42 -11.58
C ALA A 44 64.59 8.51 -10.05
N GLY A 45 64.37 7.37 -9.39
CA GLY A 45 64.34 7.28 -7.94
C GLY A 45 64.46 5.84 -7.45
N GLY A 46 65.68 5.48 -7.05
CA GLY A 46 66.15 4.29 -6.32
C GLY A 46 65.18 3.17 -5.96
N TRP A 47 65.45 1.98 -6.51
CA TRP A 47 65.02 0.73 -5.92
C TRP A 47 65.95 0.39 -4.75
N SER A 48 65.44 0.45 -3.53
CA SER A 48 66.06 -0.23 -2.38
C SER A 48 65.11 -1.29 -1.89
N SER A 49 65.56 -2.54 -2.03
CA SER A 49 64.95 -3.75 -1.52
C SER A 49 64.91 -3.73 0.00
N VAL A 50 63.71 -3.73 0.59
CA VAL A 50 63.52 -4.10 2.00
C VAL A 50 62.66 -5.36 2.04
N ALA A 51 63.25 -6.37 2.68
CA ALA A 51 62.76 -7.73 2.80
C ALA A 51 61.52 -7.85 3.68
N GLY A 52 60.68 -8.83 3.33
CA GLY A 52 60.04 -9.75 4.28
C GLY A 52 59.15 -9.16 5.38
N GLY A 53 57.92 -8.79 5.03
CA GLY A 53 56.81 -8.66 5.99
C GLY A 53 55.71 -9.66 5.65
N ARG A 54 55.50 -10.67 6.49
CA ARG A 54 54.33 -11.57 6.39
C ARG A 54 53.06 -10.75 6.53
N LEU A 55 52.31 -10.58 5.44
CA LEU A 55 50.93 -10.12 5.48
C LEU A 55 50.13 -11.17 6.25
N HIS A 56 49.93 -10.91 7.54
CA HIS A 56 48.96 -11.63 8.34
C HIS A 56 47.61 -11.33 7.71
N GLY A 57 46.97 -12.37 7.17
CA GLY A 57 45.59 -12.29 6.71
C GLY A 57 44.74 -11.81 7.87
N ILE A 58 44.27 -10.57 7.78
CA ILE A 58 43.21 -10.07 8.65
C ILE A 58 41.97 -10.84 8.20
N SER A 59 41.73 -11.99 8.84
CA SER A 59 40.44 -12.65 8.74
C SER A 59 39.42 -11.66 9.28
N ASN A 60 38.58 -11.12 8.40
CA ASN A 60 37.41 -10.35 8.78
C ASN A 60 36.39 -11.33 9.40
N GLN A 61 36.71 -11.87 10.57
CA GLN A 61 35.76 -12.54 11.43
C GLN A 61 35.06 -11.43 12.20
N GLN A 62 33.96 -10.93 11.64
CA GLN A 62 32.99 -10.20 12.44
C GLN A 62 32.62 -11.11 13.63
N PRO A 63 32.82 -10.65 14.87
CA PRO A 63 32.46 -11.45 16.03
C PRO A 63 30.97 -11.77 15.92
N ALA A 64 30.61 -13.04 16.15
CA ALA A 64 29.23 -13.46 16.22
C ALA A 64 28.56 -12.66 17.33
N THR A 65 27.87 -11.58 16.96
CA THR A 65 26.93 -10.93 17.86
C THR A 65 25.92 -12.00 18.18
N THR A 66 25.87 -12.40 19.44
CA THR A 66 24.76 -13.18 20.00
C THR A 66 23.51 -12.35 19.72
N ARG A 67 22.88 -12.58 18.56
CA ARG A 67 21.68 -11.84 18.17
C ARG A 67 20.66 -12.14 19.25
N ILE A 68 20.33 -11.12 20.04
CA ILE A 68 19.25 -11.21 21.03
C ILE A 68 18.02 -11.54 20.21
N THR A 69 17.55 -12.77 20.28
CA THR A 69 16.31 -13.18 19.63
C THR A 69 15.21 -13.28 20.65
N VAL A 70 14.00 -12.90 20.27
CA VAL A 70 12.80 -13.04 21.09
C VAL A 70 11.96 -14.22 20.60
N ARG A 71 11.25 -14.85 21.52
CA ARG A 71 10.19 -15.82 21.27
C ARG A 71 8.84 -15.12 21.44
N LEU A 72 7.98 -15.26 20.44
CA LEU A 72 6.65 -14.67 20.46
C LEU A 72 5.58 -15.73 20.24
N LYS A 73 4.42 -15.53 20.85
CA LYS A 73 3.21 -16.33 20.61
C LYS A 73 2.34 -15.54 19.64
N LEU A 74 1.96 -16.13 18.52
CA LEU A 74 1.07 -15.49 17.56
C LEU A 74 -0.30 -16.14 17.60
N LYS A 75 -1.36 -15.33 17.63
CA LYS A 75 -2.74 -15.76 17.42
C LYS A 75 -3.19 -15.18 16.09
N ILE A 76 -3.21 -16.01 15.05
CA ILE A 76 -3.43 -15.55 13.68
C ILE A 76 -4.77 -16.03 13.18
N TRP A 77 -5.56 -15.12 12.61
CA TRP A 77 -6.80 -15.47 11.95
C TRP A 77 -6.52 -16.36 10.72
N ARG A 78 -7.12 -17.55 10.71
CA ARG A 78 -7.10 -18.48 9.58
C ARG A 78 -8.50 -18.66 9.03
N GLN A 79 -8.63 -18.57 7.71
CA GLN A 79 -9.89 -18.70 7.00
C GLN A 79 -9.62 -19.20 5.57
N ALA A 80 -10.20 -20.33 5.18
CA ALA A 80 -9.88 -20.96 3.90
C ALA A 80 -10.45 -20.20 2.68
N GLY A 81 -11.54 -19.45 2.88
CA GLY A 81 -12.20 -18.67 1.84
C GLY A 81 -13.32 -17.77 2.37
N PRO A 82 -13.93 -16.92 1.52
CA PRO A 82 -14.95 -15.95 1.93
C PRO A 82 -16.20 -16.55 2.58
N GLY A 83 -16.59 -17.76 2.16
CA GLY A 83 -17.76 -18.48 2.68
C GLY A 83 -17.48 -19.43 3.84
N THR A 84 -16.26 -19.44 4.37
CA THR A 84 -15.85 -20.34 5.47
C THR A 84 -15.73 -19.59 6.78
N ALA A 85 -16.12 -20.23 7.89
CA ALA A 85 -15.91 -19.67 9.21
C ALA A 85 -14.40 -19.61 9.51
N GLY A 86 -13.90 -18.42 9.83
CA GLY A 86 -12.52 -18.24 10.28
C GLY A 86 -12.36 -18.50 11.78
N ARG A 87 -11.12 -18.70 12.21
CA ARG A 87 -10.76 -18.90 13.62
C ARG A 87 -9.36 -18.38 13.89
N LEU A 88 -9.07 -18.02 15.15
CA LEU A 88 -7.70 -17.77 15.59
C LEU A 88 -6.97 -19.11 15.78
N VAL A 89 -5.75 -19.19 15.26
CA VAL A 89 -4.85 -20.34 15.41
C VAL A 89 -3.55 -19.87 16.04
N ASP A 90 -3.05 -20.66 16.98
CA ASP A 90 -1.83 -20.36 17.72
C ASP A 90 -0.60 -20.83 16.95
N TYR A 91 0.41 -19.96 16.84
CA TYR A 91 1.73 -20.24 16.27
C TYR A 91 2.83 -19.78 17.23
N ALA A 92 3.98 -20.43 17.17
CA ALA A 92 5.20 -19.97 17.81
C ALA A 92 6.11 -19.30 16.78
N ALA A 93 6.52 -18.08 17.05
CA ALA A 93 7.59 -17.42 16.31
C ALA A 93 8.85 -17.47 17.18
N ASP A 94 9.66 -18.50 16.94
CA ASP A 94 10.92 -18.71 17.64
C ASP A 94 12.07 -17.98 16.94
N ARG A 95 13.02 -17.47 17.73
CA ARG A 95 14.26 -16.85 17.25
C ARG A 95 14.03 -15.60 16.38
N VAL A 96 13.03 -14.79 16.70
CA VAL A 96 12.74 -13.54 16.00
C VAL A 96 13.80 -12.51 16.34
N SER A 97 14.44 -11.92 15.34
CA SER A 97 15.38 -10.81 15.56
C SER A 97 14.60 -9.50 15.78
N PRO A 98 14.96 -8.67 16.77
CA PRO A 98 14.36 -7.35 17.01
C PRO A 98 14.45 -6.40 15.80
N ASP A 99 15.40 -6.64 14.88
CA ASP A 99 15.61 -5.83 13.69
C ASP A 99 14.66 -6.20 12.55
N MET A 100 14.07 -7.40 12.58
CA MET A 100 13.06 -7.81 11.61
C MET A 100 11.87 -6.85 11.65
N SER A 101 11.32 -6.57 10.48
CA SER A 101 9.97 -6.05 10.33
C SER A 101 8.94 -7.13 10.70
N PHE A 102 7.71 -6.69 10.94
CA PHE A 102 6.60 -7.57 11.25
C PHE A 102 6.31 -8.57 10.13
N LEU A 103 6.45 -8.14 8.87
CA LEU A 103 6.22 -9.01 7.72
C LEU A 103 7.35 -10.03 7.52
N GLU A 104 8.61 -9.65 7.76
CA GLU A 104 9.72 -10.61 7.74
C GLU A 104 9.56 -11.67 8.83
N MET A 105 9.04 -11.31 10.00
CA MET A 105 8.71 -12.28 11.03
C MET A 105 7.64 -13.28 10.55
N LEU A 106 6.59 -12.81 9.85
CA LEU A 106 5.60 -13.69 9.24
C LEU A 106 6.17 -14.56 8.12
N ASP A 107 7.11 -14.03 7.32
CA ASP A 107 7.82 -14.82 6.30
C ASP A 107 8.57 -15.99 6.93
N VAL A 108 9.31 -15.75 8.02
CA VAL A 108 10.05 -16.80 8.76
C VAL A 108 9.10 -17.86 9.33
N VAL A 109 7.95 -17.44 9.87
CA VAL A 109 6.91 -18.37 10.35
C VAL A 109 6.38 -19.22 9.19
N ASN A 110 6.08 -18.59 8.05
CA ASN A 110 5.60 -19.28 6.86
C ASN A 110 6.63 -20.28 6.30
N GLU A 111 7.91 -19.93 6.26
CA GLU A 111 8.97 -20.87 5.89
C GLU A 111 8.98 -22.12 6.78
N GLY A 112 8.76 -21.94 8.08
CA GLY A 112 8.64 -23.03 9.05
C GLY A 112 7.45 -23.94 8.76
N LEU A 113 6.29 -23.36 8.46
CA LEU A 113 5.08 -24.10 8.09
C LEU A 113 5.27 -24.90 6.81
N VAL A 114 5.85 -24.29 5.77
CA VAL A 114 6.10 -24.95 4.48
C VAL A 114 7.07 -26.13 4.64
N LYS A 115 8.13 -25.98 5.45
CA LYS A 115 9.07 -27.09 5.76
C LYS A 115 8.40 -28.26 6.47
N GLN A 116 7.31 -28.02 7.19
CA GLN A 116 6.50 -29.04 7.87
C GLN A 116 5.38 -29.61 6.98
N GLY A 117 5.30 -29.19 5.72
CA GLY A 117 4.22 -29.59 4.81
C GLY A 117 2.87 -28.96 5.15
N GLN A 118 2.84 -27.85 5.88
CA GLN A 118 1.63 -27.11 6.23
C GLN A 118 1.40 -25.91 5.32
N ASP A 119 0.13 -25.52 5.18
CA ASP A 119 -0.28 -24.33 4.44
C ASP A 119 0.28 -23.05 5.09
N ALA A 120 1.05 -22.29 4.32
CA ALA A 120 1.44 -20.94 4.66
C ALA A 120 0.22 -20.06 4.98
N ILE A 121 0.41 -19.13 5.91
CA ILE A 121 -0.56 -18.08 6.23
C ILE A 121 -0.58 -17.11 5.06
N ALA A 122 -1.74 -16.93 4.44
CA ALA A 122 -1.90 -15.94 3.39
C ALA A 122 -2.01 -14.53 3.99
N PHE A 123 -1.15 -13.61 3.53
CA PHE A 123 -1.22 -12.19 3.83
C PHE A 123 -0.68 -11.38 2.66
N ASP A 124 -1.14 -10.13 2.57
CA ASP A 124 -0.79 -9.22 1.48
C ASP A 124 0.46 -8.39 1.81
N SER A 125 1.40 -8.32 0.87
CA SER A 125 2.62 -7.53 0.95
C SER A 125 3.12 -7.17 -0.44
N ASP A 126 3.74 -6.00 -0.58
CA ASP A 126 4.33 -5.52 -1.85
C ASP A 126 5.55 -4.63 -1.58
N CYS A 127 5.39 -3.29 -1.51
CA CYS A 127 6.53 -2.35 -1.43
C CYS A 127 7.44 -2.46 -0.18
N ARG A 128 6.92 -3.00 0.94
CA ARG A 128 7.59 -3.07 2.26
C ARG A 128 8.16 -1.78 2.85
N GLU A 129 7.84 -0.62 2.31
CA GLU A 129 8.32 0.70 2.77
C GLU A 129 7.18 1.66 3.19
N GLY A 130 5.94 1.17 3.22
CA GLY A 130 4.77 1.89 3.71
C GLY A 130 4.14 2.86 2.70
N ILE A 131 4.24 2.57 1.40
CA ILE A 131 3.73 3.44 0.33
C ILE A 131 2.56 2.79 -0.45
N CYS A 132 2.59 1.49 -0.73
CA CYS A 132 1.53 0.83 -1.52
C CYS A 132 0.19 0.61 -0.79
N GLY A 133 0.20 0.58 0.56
CA GLY A 133 -1.00 0.30 1.36
C GLY A 133 -1.47 -1.15 1.38
N MET A 134 -0.65 -2.11 0.94
CA MET A 134 -1.05 -3.51 0.78
C MET A 134 -1.07 -4.32 2.08
N CYS A 135 -0.18 -4.02 3.04
CA CYS A 135 0.01 -4.76 4.30
C CYS A 135 -1.12 -4.60 5.33
N SER A 136 -2.24 -5.22 4.99
CA SER A 136 -3.59 -4.98 5.55
C SER A 136 -3.88 -5.77 6.84
N LEU A 137 -3.09 -5.56 7.90
CA LEU A 137 -3.24 -6.31 9.16
C LEU A 137 -3.66 -5.45 10.35
N VAL A 138 -4.59 -5.99 11.14
CA VAL A 138 -4.88 -5.52 12.51
C VAL A 138 -3.92 -6.25 13.44
N VAL A 139 -3.12 -5.49 14.19
CA VAL A 139 -2.16 -6.04 15.16
C VAL A 139 -2.59 -5.61 16.56
N ASN A 140 -2.94 -6.57 17.40
CA ASN A 140 -3.45 -6.35 18.76
C ASN A 140 -4.66 -5.38 18.79
N GLY A 141 -5.57 -5.53 17.83
CA GLY A 141 -6.78 -4.69 17.72
C GLY A 141 -6.58 -3.34 17.03
N ILE A 142 -5.34 -2.96 16.67
CA ILE A 142 -5.04 -1.68 16.04
C ILE A 142 -4.64 -1.91 14.57
N PRO A 143 -5.34 -1.32 13.59
CA PRO A 143 -4.91 -1.34 12.19
C PRO A 143 -3.49 -0.80 12.02
N HIS A 144 -2.65 -1.54 11.31
CA HIS A 144 -1.22 -1.29 11.16
C HIS A 144 -0.35 -1.37 12.43
N GLY A 145 -0.96 -1.62 13.58
CA GLY A 145 -0.26 -1.78 14.85
C GLY A 145 -0.15 -0.49 15.66
N PRO A 146 0.64 -0.52 16.75
CA PRO A 146 0.57 0.49 17.81
C PRO A 146 1.33 1.79 17.51
N ASP A 147 2.12 1.84 16.44
CA ASP A 147 2.93 3.01 16.10
C ASP A 147 2.14 3.95 15.20
N ARG A 148 2.23 5.26 15.46
CA ARG A 148 1.51 6.28 14.67
C ARG A 148 2.27 6.61 13.40
N GLY A 149 1.55 6.93 12.32
CA GLY A 149 2.15 7.34 11.05
C GLY A 149 2.93 6.24 10.34
N THR A 150 2.67 4.97 10.66
CA THR A 150 3.38 3.83 10.08
C THR A 150 2.42 2.73 9.62
N THR A 151 2.91 1.92 8.71
CA THR A 151 2.23 0.70 8.24
C THR A 151 2.86 -0.55 8.86
N VAL A 152 2.18 -1.70 8.76
CA VAL A 152 2.69 -2.98 9.32
C VAL A 152 4.09 -3.31 8.84
N CYS A 153 4.42 -3.03 7.57
CA CYS A 153 5.76 -3.34 7.04
C CYS A 153 6.87 -2.49 7.66
N GLN A 154 6.53 -1.38 8.31
CA GLN A 154 7.47 -0.53 9.04
C GLN A 154 7.46 -0.81 10.55
N LEU A 155 6.52 -1.63 11.03
CA LEU A 155 6.50 -2.10 12.42
C LEU A 155 7.63 -3.10 12.62
N HIS A 156 8.51 -2.82 13.58
CA HIS A 156 9.64 -3.70 13.88
C HIS A 156 9.42 -4.54 15.14
N MET A 157 10.05 -5.71 15.16
CA MET A 157 9.87 -6.69 16.24
C MET A 157 10.43 -6.22 17.59
N ARG A 158 11.37 -5.26 17.61
CA ARG A 158 11.82 -4.57 18.84
C ARG A 158 10.70 -3.87 19.63
N ARG A 159 9.52 -3.69 19.05
CA ARG A 159 8.33 -3.18 19.76
C ARG A 159 7.76 -4.18 20.75
N PHE A 160 8.02 -5.47 20.56
CA PHE A 160 7.50 -6.57 21.35
C PHE A 160 8.57 -7.16 22.27
N ARG A 161 8.14 -7.69 23.41
CA ARG A 161 9.00 -8.32 24.41
C ARG A 161 8.98 -9.84 24.26
N ASP A 162 10.02 -10.49 24.79
CA ASP A 162 10.08 -11.95 24.85
C ASP A 162 8.87 -12.50 25.62
N GLY A 163 8.22 -13.52 25.05
CA GLY A 163 7.03 -14.16 25.59
C GLY A 163 5.70 -13.47 25.26
N ASP A 164 5.72 -12.30 24.61
CA ASP A 164 4.51 -11.57 24.25
C ASP A 164 3.60 -12.39 23.33
N THR A 165 2.29 -12.14 23.47
CA THR A 165 1.27 -12.68 22.57
C THR A 165 0.78 -11.60 21.62
N ILE A 166 0.85 -11.86 20.32
CA ILE A 166 0.42 -10.94 19.26
C ILE A 166 -0.79 -11.53 18.56
N VAL A 167 -1.91 -10.80 18.54
CA VAL A 167 -3.12 -11.15 17.80
C VAL A 167 -3.10 -10.46 16.44
N ILE A 168 -3.31 -11.23 15.37
CA ILE A 168 -3.22 -10.77 13.99
C ILE A 168 -4.53 -11.13 13.28
N GLU A 169 -5.23 -10.11 12.79
CA GLU A 169 -6.53 -10.24 12.14
C GLU A 169 -6.55 -9.49 10.80
N PRO A 170 -7.38 -9.91 9.82
CA PRO A 170 -7.60 -9.14 8.60
C PRO A 170 -8.38 -7.85 8.89
N TRP A 171 -8.47 -6.97 7.88
CA TRP A 171 -9.51 -5.94 7.89
C TRP A 171 -10.90 -6.57 8.02
N ARG A 172 -11.71 -6.03 8.93
CA ARG A 172 -13.10 -6.46 9.13
C ARG A 172 -14.06 -5.37 8.70
N ALA A 173 -14.53 -5.47 7.47
CA ALA A 173 -15.61 -4.66 6.94
C ALA A 173 -16.41 -5.46 5.91
N ARG A 174 -17.71 -5.22 5.78
CA ARG A 174 -18.54 -5.89 4.76
C ARG A 174 -18.02 -5.62 3.35
N ALA A 175 -17.56 -4.39 3.11
CA ALA A 175 -16.96 -3.97 1.85
C ALA A 175 -15.54 -4.55 1.61
N PHE A 176 -14.91 -5.15 2.64
CA PHE A 176 -13.60 -5.81 2.55
C PHE A 176 -13.71 -7.31 2.88
N PRO A 177 -14.34 -8.11 2.01
CA PRO A 177 -14.48 -9.54 2.28
C PRO A 177 -13.12 -10.23 2.32
N VAL A 178 -12.96 -11.15 3.28
CA VAL A 178 -11.75 -11.98 3.41
C VAL A 178 -11.67 -12.95 2.23
N VAL A 179 -10.54 -12.94 1.53
CA VAL A 179 -10.23 -13.87 0.44
C VAL A 179 -9.65 -15.17 1.00
N LYS A 180 -8.59 -15.08 1.82
CA LYS A 180 -7.98 -16.20 2.54
C LYS A 180 -7.13 -15.68 3.69
N ASP A 181 -7.27 -16.27 4.86
CA ASP A 181 -6.54 -15.91 6.08
C ASP A 181 -6.58 -14.40 6.35
N LEU A 182 -5.49 -13.68 6.10
CA LEU A 182 -5.35 -12.25 6.34
C LEU A 182 -5.55 -11.38 5.07
N VAL A 183 -5.71 -12.00 3.91
CA VAL A 183 -5.93 -11.34 2.61
C VAL A 183 -7.39 -10.90 2.50
N VAL A 184 -7.61 -9.65 2.08
CA VAL A 184 -8.94 -9.05 1.91
C VAL A 184 -9.07 -8.41 0.53
N ASP A 185 -10.26 -8.48 -0.06
CA ASP A 185 -10.56 -7.75 -1.29
C ASP A 185 -10.89 -6.29 -0.97
N ARG A 186 -10.08 -5.35 -1.46
CA ARG A 186 -10.26 -3.89 -1.26
C ARG A 186 -10.75 -3.18 -2.52
N SER A 187 -11.14 -3.91 -3.56
CA SER A 187 -11.54 -3.36 -4.87
C SER A 187 -12.73 -2.39 -4.81
N ALA A 188 -13.50 -2.41 -3.72
CA ALA A 188 -14.52 -1.40 -3.42
C ALA A 188 -13.96 0.03 -3.42
N LEU A 189 -12.73 0.23 -2.94
CA LEU A 189 -12.07 1.54 -2.97
C LEU A 189 -11.74 1.98 -4.40
N ASP A 190 -11.33 1.04 -5.27
CA ASP A 190 -11.02 1.34 -6.67
C ASP A 190 -12.28 1.74 -7.46
N ARG A 191 -13.42 1.11 -7.16
CA ARG A 191 -14.72 1.49 -7.73
C ARG A 191 -15.15 2.88 -7.30
N ILE A 192 -14.91 3.27 -6.04
CA ILE A 192 -15.11 4.65 -5.57
C ILE A 192 -14.21 5.64 -6.33
N ILE A 193 -12.92 5.33 -6.53
CA ILE A 193 -12.04 6.19 -7.34
C ILE A 193 -12.56 6.32 -8.76
N THR A 194 -13.00 5.22 -9.36
CA THR A 194 -13.57 5.20 -10.72
C THR A 194 -14.84 6.05 -10.84
N ALA A 195 -15.61 6.23 -9.75
CA ALA A 195 -16.83 7.03 -9.75
C ALA A 195 -16.59 8.55 -9.84
N GLY A 196 -15.44 9.04 -9.34
CA GLY A 196 -15.16 10.49 -9.37
C GLY A 196 -13.80 10.95 -8.84
N GLY A 197 -12.94 10.04 -8.39
CA GLY A 197 -11.60 10.34 -7.87
C GLY A 197 -10.56 10.73 -8.92
N TYR A 198 -10.98 11.42 -9.99
CA TYR A 198 -10.15 11.87 -11.11
C TYR A 198 -10.62 13.24 -11.63
N VAL A 199 -9.91 13.75 -12.65
CA VAL A 199 -10.32 14.91 -13.44
C VAL A 199 -10.63 14.44 -14.87
N SER A 200 -11.85 14.66 -15.36
CA SER A 200 -12.36 14.07 -16.61
C SER A 200 -12.08 14.91 -17.88
N VAL A 201 -10.97 15.65 -17.91
CA VAL A 201 -10.62 16.52 -19.03
C VAL A 201 -9.40 16.01 -19.79
N ASN A 202 -9.38 16.23 -21.10
CA ASN A 202 -8.15 16.07 -21.88
C ASN A 202 -7.23 17.26 -21.57
N CYS A 203 -6.20 17.01 -20.76
CA CYS A 203 -5.26 18.04 -20.32
C CYS A 203 -4.33 18.56 -21.43
N GLY A 204 -4.34 17.97 -22.63
CA GLY A 204 -3.38 18.30 -23.67
C GLY A 204 -1.93 18.06 -23.19
N GLY A 205 -0.99 18.85 -23.72
CA GLY A 205 0.37 18.89 -23.16
C GLY A 205 0.38 19.60 -21.81
N ALA A 206 1.24 19.16 -20.89
CA ALA A 206 1.39 19.84 -19.60
C ALA A 206 1.85 21.28 -19.83
N PRO A 207 1.10 22.30 -19.37
CA PRO A 207 1.55 23.68 -19.44
C PRO A 207 2.77 23.90 -18.53
N ASP A 208 3.50 25.00 -18.74
CA ASP A 208 4.57 25.41 -17.82
C ASP A 208 4.02 25.47 -16.38
N GLY A 209 4.79 24.97 -15.41
CA GLY A 209 4.36 24.90 -14.01
C GLY A 209 4.05 26.26 -13.38
N ASN A 210 4.58 27.35 -13.94
CA ASN A 210 4.32 28.72 -13.51
C ASN A 210 3.11 29.36 -14.21
N ALA A 211 2.49 28.67 -15.17
CA ALA A 211 1.35 29.21 -15.92
C ALA A 211 0.09 29.40 -15.07
N ILE A 212 -0.08 28.58 -14.02
CA ILE A 212 -1.22 28.65 -13.09
C ILE A 212 -0.66 28.81 -11.69
N PRO A 213 -0.54 30.05 -11.16
CA PRO A 213 -0.05 30.26 -9.81
C PRO A 213 -1.03 29.69 -8.79
N ILE A 214 -0.52 28.89 -7.85
CA ILE A 214 -1.28 28.30 -6.74
C ILE A 214 -0.62 28.76 -5.45
N ALA A 215 -1.42 29.30 -4.52
CA ALA A 215 -0.91 29.66 -3.20
C ALA A 215 -0.28 28.44 -2.52
N LYS A 216 0.85 28.65 -1.84
CA LYS A 216 1.63 27.58 -1.22
C LYS A 216 0.77 26.72 -0.30
N GLU A 217 -0.04 27.35 0.54
CA GLU A 217 -0.89 26.69 1.54
C GLU A 217 -1.94 25.80 0.87
N VAL A 218 -2.45 26.21 -0.30
CA VAL A 218 -3.41 25.41 -1.09
C VAL A 218 -2.72 24.20 -1.68
N SER A 219 -1.51 24.38 -2.23
CA SER A 219 -0.71 23.29 -2.79
C SER A 219 -0.34 22.27 -1.73
N GLU A 220 0.22 22.71 -0.59
CA GLU A 220 0.61 21.83 0.52
C GLU A 220 -0.61 21.07 1.06
N THR A 221 -1.72 21.76 1.34
CA THR A 221 -2.94 21.09 1.83
C THR A 221 -3.49 20.07 0.82
N ALA A 222 -3.40 20.35 -0.48
CA ALA A 222 -3.79 19.42 -1.51
C ALA A 222 -2.87 18.19 -1.54
N MET A 223 -1.55 18.38 -1.49
CA MET A 223 -0.58 17.29 -1.51
C MET A 223 -0.65 16.43 -0.24
N ASP A 224 -0.86 17.03 0.94
CA ASP A 224 -1.09 16.31 2.18
C ASP A 224 -2.35 15.43 2.09
N SER A 225 -3.41 15.96 1.47
CA SER A 225 -4.63 15.18 1.21
C SER A 225 -4.40 14.06 0.17
N ALA A 226 -3.51 14.30 -0.81
CA ALA A 226 -3.17 13.35 -1.86
C ALA A 226 -2.34 12.17 -1.34
N ALA A 227 -1.65 12.34 -0.20
CA ALA A 227 -0.80 11.32 0.43
C ALA A 227 -1.56 10.03 0.83
N CYS A 228 -2.90 10.04 0.81
CA CYS A 228 -3.70 8.85 1.06
C CYS A 228 -3.35 7.69 0.10
N ILE A 229 -2.85 6.59 0.66
CA ILE A 229 -2.41 5.38 -0.07
C ILE A 229 -3.50 4.31 -0.24
N GLY A 230 -4.75 4.59 0.16
CA GLY A 230 -5.86 3.64 0.00
C GLY A 230 -5.72 2.35 0.82
N CYS A 231 -4.96 2.34 1.93
CA CYS A 231 -4.70 1.11 2.70
C CYS A 231 -5.93 0.50 3.40
N GLY A 232 -7.00 1.28 3.60
CA GLY A 232 -8.23 0.81 4.25
C GLY A 232 -8.21 0.80 5.79
N ALA A 233 -7.11 1.19 6.45
CA ALA A 233 -7.02 1.23 7.91
C ALA A 233 -8.13 2.07 8.57
N CYS A 234 -8.48 3.21 7.95
CA CYS A 234 -9.57 4.07 8.42
C CYS A 234 -10.94 3.38 8.43
N VAL A 235 -11.19 2.48 7.48
CA VAL A 235 -12.41 1.68 7.41
C VAL A 235 -12.37 0.60 8.48
N ALA A 236 -11.23 -0.10 8.62
CA ALA A 236 -11.07 -1.19 9.58
C ALA A 236 -11.17 -0.75 11.04
N ALA A 237 -10.73 0.48 11.37
CA ALA A 237 -10.88 1.05 12.71
C ALA A 237 -12.29 1.61 12.98
N CYS A 238 -13.00 2.04 11.94
CA CYS A 238 -14.30 2.68 12.13
C CYS A 238 -15.36 1.66 12.54
N LYS A 239 -16.07 1.91 13.65
CA LYS A 239 -17.20 1.08 14.09
C LYS A 239 -18.30 0.90 13.03
N ASN A 240 -18.47 1.88 12.17
CA ASN A 240 -19.43 1.85 11.06
C ASN A 240 -18.82 1.31 9.76
N ALA A 241 -17.53 0.98 9.73
CA ALA A 241 -16.79 0.69 8.51
C ALA A 241 -16.97 1.78 7.44
N SER A 242 -16.84 3.06 7.83
CA SER A 242 -17.03 4.18 6.91
C SER A 242 -15.79 4.45 6.06
N ALA A 243 -15.99 4.65 4.77
CA ALA A 243 -14.95 5.09 3.82
C ALA A 243 -14.76 6.62 3.77
N HIS A 244 -15.42 7.39 4.65
CA HIS A 244 -15.41 8.85 4.58
C HIS A 244 -14.01 9.46 4.65
N LEU A 245 -13.09 8.98 5.49
CA LEU A 245 -11.74 9.57 5.53
C LEU A 245 -11.00 9.36 4.20
N PHE A 246 -11.05 8.14 3.64
CA PHE A 246 -10.50 7.83 2.32
C PHE A 246 -11.09 8.71 1.22
N MET A 247 -12.42 8.75 1.10
CA MET A 247 -13.12 9.57 0.11
C MET A 247 -12.76 11.04 0.27
N SER A 248 -12.76 11.53 1.51
CA SER A 248 -12.53 12.94 1.79
C SER A 248 -11.12 13.41 1.44
N ALA A 249 -10.11 12.55 1.61
CA ALA A 249 -8.73 12.82 1.17
C ALA A 249 -8.67 12.96 -0.36
N LYS A 250 -9.34 12.04 -1.06
CA LYS A 250 -9.39 12.02 -2.53
C LYS A 250 -10.17 13.18 -3.12
N ILE A 251 -11.29 13.55 -2.49
CA ILE A 251 -12.09 14.70 -2.88
C ILE A 251 -11.34 16.00 -2.57
N SER A 252 -10.67 16.08 -1.42
CA SER A 252 -9.99 17.30 -0.98
C SER A 252 -8.81 17.66 -1.86
N HIS A 253 -7.91 16.72 -2.20
CA HIS A 253 -6.76 17.07 -3.03
C HIS A 253 -7.17 17.58 -4.41
N LEU A 254 -8.25 17.04 -4.98
CA LEU A 254 -8.80 17.50 -6.27
C LEU A 254 -9.55 18.82 -6.13
N SER A 255 -10.37 18.98 -5.09
CA SER A 255 -11.24 20.15 -4.90
C SER A 255 -10.51 21.36 -4.32
N LEU A 256 -9.23 21.26 -4.04
CA LEU A 256 -8.37 22.39 -3.68
C LEU A 256 -7.63 22.96 -4.90
N LEU A 257 -7.37 22.12 -5.91
CA LEU A 257 -6.64 22.52 -7.11
C LEU A 257 -7.60 23.05 -8.20
N PRO A 258 -7.16 24.00 -9.05
CA PRO A 258 -8.00 24.58 -10.11
C PRO A 258 -8.62 23.53 -11.04
N GLN A 259 -7.85 22.50 -11.40
CA GLN A 259 -8.24 21.47 -12.36
C GLN A 259 -9.43 20.64 -11.86
N GLY A 260 -9.55 20.42 -10.55
CA GLY A 260 -10.62 19.62 -9.97
C GLY A 260 -11.86 20.42 -9.57
N GLN A 261 -11.85 21.76 -9.66
CA GLN A 261 -12.97 22.62 -9.25
C GLN A 261 -14.25 22.36 -10.05
N ILE A 262 -14.12 22.17 -11.37
CA ILE A 262 -15.25 22.06 -12.30
C ILE A 262 -16.16 20.87 -11.90
N GLU A 263 -15.55 19.78 -11.46
CA GLU A 263 -16.23 18.52 -11.20
C GLU A 263 -16.55 18.28 -9.72
N ARG A 264 -16.19 19.22 -8.83
CA ARG A 264 -16.25 19.03 -7.37
C ARG A 264 -17.60 18.51 -6.86
N TYR A 265 -18.72 19.06 -7.38
CA TYR A 265 -20.07 18.70 -6.95
C TYR A 265 -20.49 17.33 -7.47
N ARG A 266 -20.26 17.06 -8.76
CA ARG A 266 -20.54 15.74 -9.35
C ARG A 266 -19.69 14.66 -8.69
N ARG A 267 -18.41 14.95 -8.45
CA ARG A 267 -17.45 14.06 -7.80
C ARG A 267 -17.91 13.60 -6.42
N VAL A 268 -18.24 14.56 -5.55
CA VAL A 268 -18.60 14.22 -4.16
C VAL A 268 -19.87 13.38 -4.10
N VAL A 269 -20.88 13.69 -4.92
CA VAL A 269 -22.12 12.92 -4.99
C VAL A 269 -21.84 11.50 -5.52
N ALA A 270 -21.16 11.38 -6.67
CA ALA A 270 -20.89 10.08 -7.28
C ALA A 270 -20.03 9.16 -6.40
N MET A 271 -19.03 9.72 -5.71
CA MET A 271 -18.18 8.92 -4.81
C MET A 271 -18.93 8.44 -3.56
N ILE A 272 -19.82 9.26 -2.99
CA ILE A 272 -20.66 8.87 -1.85
C ILE A 272 -21.67 7.80 -2.27
N GLU A 273 -22.38 8.01 -3.39
CA GLU A 273 -23.33 7.02 -3.92
C GLU A 273 -22.66 5.67 -4.22
N GLN A 274 -21.45 5.69 -4.79
CA GLN A 274 -20.69 4.47 -5.00
C GLN A 274 -20.30 3.81 -3.67
N ALA A 275 -19.87 4.57 -2.66
CA ALA A 275 -19.52 4.01 -1.36
C ALA A 275 -20.72 3.35 -0.65
N ASP A 276 -21.90 3.97 -0.75
CA ASP A 276 -23.14 3.38 -0.24
C ASP A 276 -23.48 2.08 -0.99
N ALA A 277 -23.29 2.04 -2.32
CA ALA A 277 -23.50 0.84 -3.13
C ALA A 277 -22.52 -0.31 -2.78
N GLU A 278 -21.29 0.00 -2.36
CA GLU A 278 -20.32 -0.98 -1.84
C GLU A 278 -20.63 -1.46 -0.42
N GLY A 279 -21.58 -0.81 0.28
CA GLY A 279 -21.97 -1.15 1.64
C GLY A 279 -21.02 -0.64 2.73
N PHE A 280 -20.32 0.46 2.47
CA PHE A 280 -19.64 1.21 3.54
C PHE A 280 -20.67 1.92 4.43
N GLY A 281 -20.37 2.10 5.72
CA GLY A 281 -21.26 2.82 6.63
C GLY A 281 -21.07 4.33 6.62
N SER A 282 -22.04 5.04 7.20
CA SER A 282 -22.02 6.50 7.33
C SER A 282 -21.06 6.96 8.43
N CYS A 283 -20.51 8.17 8.29
CA CYS A 283 -19.64 8.77 9.31
C CYS A 283 -20.44 9.27 10.53
N SER A 284 -19.96 8.95 11.74
CA SER A 284 -20.46 9.48 13.01
C SER A 284 -19.48 10.42 13.72
N ASN A 285 -18.41 10.85 13.05
CA ASN A 285 -17.36 11.74 13.57
C ASN A 285 -16.67 11.25 14.86
N GLU A 286 -16.39 9.95 14.97
CA GLU A 286 -15.70 9.37 16.13
C GLU A 286 -14.19 9.71 16.19
N GLY A 287 -13.55 9.93 15.04
CA GLY A 287 -12.12 10.28 14.98
C GLY A 287 -11.13 9.09 14.93
N GLU A 288 -11.59 7.86 15.18
CA GLU A 288 -10.74 6.64 15.12
C GLU A 288 -9.99 6.50 13.79
N CYS A 289 -10.62 6.89 12.67
CA CYS A 289 -10.02 6.84 11.35
C CYS A 289 -8.77 7.71 11.20
N GLU A 290 -8.72 8.87 11.88
CA GLU A 290 -7.55 9.77 11.88
C GLU A 290 -6.46 9.23 12.80
N ALA A 291 -6.86 8.69 13.96
CA ALA A 291 -5.93 8.14 14.94
C ALA A 291 -5.04 7.01 14.37
N VAL A 292 -5.60 6.17 13.49
CA VAL A 292 -4.89 5.02 12.88
C VAL A 292 -4.32 5.31 11.49
N CYS A 293 -4.50 6.52 10.96
CA CYS A 293 -4.08 6.79 9.58
C CYS A 293 -2.54 6.76 9.45
N PRO A 294 -1.95 5.86 8.64
CA PRO A 294 -0.49 5.81 8.48
C PRO A 294 0.07 7.00 7.69
N LYS A 295 -0.81 7.80 7.08
CA LYS A 295 -0.48 9.02 6.33
C LYS A 295 -1.01 10.27 7.00
N GLU A 296 -1.48 10.13 8.25
CA GLU A 296 -1.87 11.25 9.11
C GLU A 296 -2.88 12.19 8.45
N ILE A 297 -3.79 11.63 7.65
CA ILE A 297 -4.83 12.39 6.96
C ILE A 297 -5.79 12.96 8.01
N PRO A 298 -5.92 14.29 8.11
CA PRO A 298 -6.71 14.90 9.17
C PRO A 298 -8.21 14.80 8.91
N ILE A 299 -9.01 14.70 9.97
CA ILE A 299 -10.48 14.64 9.90
C ILE A 299 -11.10 15.91 9.29
N SER A 300 -10.34 17.00 9.24
CA SER A 300 -10.73 18.24 8.55
C SER A 300 -11.04 18.03 7.07
N ASN A 301 -10.48 16.99 6.44
CA ASN A 301 -10.86 16.55 5.09
C ASN A 301 -12.31 16.08 5.03
N ILE A 302 -12.79 15.32 6.02
CA ILE A 302 -14.20 14.90 6.10
C ILE A 302 -15.10 16.13 6.19
N ALA A 303 -14.73 17.11 7.03
CA ALA A 303 -15.49 18.35 7.12
C ALA A 303 -15.53 19.11 5.78
N ARG A 304 -14.44 19.11 5.01
CA ARG A 304 -14.41 19.70 3.65
C ARG A 304 -15.34 18.96 2.70
N MET A 305 -15.22 17.63 2.62
CA MET A 305 -16.08 16.78 1.80
C MET A 305 -17.56 16.97 2.13
N THR A 306 -17.92 17.03 3.42
CA THR A 306 -19.30 17.28 3.85
C THR A 306 -19.82 18.64 3.36
N ARG A 307 -18.98 19.69 3.39
CA ARG A 307 -19.36 21.00 2.82
C ARG A 307 -19.54 20.93 1.30
N GLU A 308 -18.68 20.19 0.59
CA GLU A 308 -18.85 19.95 -0.85
C GLU A 308 -20.17 19.26 -1.16
N TYR A 309 -20.49 18.21 -0.40
CA TYR A 309 -21.72 17.44 -0.56
C TYR A 309 -22.96 18.32 -0.35
N PHE A 310 -23.01 19.07 0.75
CA PHE A 310 -24.12 19.99 0.98
C PHE A 310 -24.21 21.03 -0.15
N ARG A 311 -23.13 21.67 -0.55
CA ARG A 311 -23.17 22.63 -1.68
C ARG A 311 -23.67 21.98 -2.96
N ALA A 312 -23.30 20.73 -3.25
CA ALA A 312 -23.78 20.00 -4.41
C ALA A 312 -25.31 19.82 -4.38
N LEU A 313 -25.88 19.47 -3.22
CA LEU A 313 -27.34 19.35 -3.07
C LEU A 313 -28.08 20.68 -3.27
N TRP A 314 -27.48 21.80 -2.86
CA TRP A 314 -28.08 23.13 -3.05
C TRP A 314 -27.97 23.63 -4.50
N VAL A 315 -26.87 23.34 -5.19
CA VAL A 315 -26.63 23.81 -6.57
C VAL A 315 -27.29 22.88 -7.61
N GLY A 316 -27.32 21.57 -7.36
CA GLY A 316 -27.90 20.57 -8.27
C GLY A 316 -29.38 20.26 -8.02
N GLY A 317 -30.01 20.91 -7.04
CA GLY A 317 -31.43 20.76 -6.70
C GLY A 317 -32.38 21.72 -7.44
N GLY A 318 -31.95 22.30 -8.57
CA GLY A 318 -32.75 23.18 -9.44
C GLY A 318 -33.02 22.56 -10.80
#